data_AF-A0AAW2R7H4-F1
#
_entry.id   AF-A0AAW2R7H4-F1
#
_cell.length_a   1.000
_cell.length_b   1.000
_cell.length_c   1.000
_cell.angle_alpha   90.00
_cell.angle_beta   90.00
_cell.angle_gamma   90.00
#
_symmetry.space_group_name_H-M   'P 1'
#
loop_
_entity.id
_entity.type
_entity.pdbx_description
1 polymer ?
#
loop_
_entity_poly.entity_id
_entity_poly.type
_entity_poly.pdbx_seq_one_letter_code
_entity_poly.pdbx_strand_id
1 'polypeptide(L)'
;MGKPARCKINISDGKTQADRKFEKKLKFYELVRGAVAKKAITKEKQQRKRSRQKKLKAYDLSSLSEYLPELKSSQDSGPAKFKLNSKTRNSLVLKESNQLKTVINHPVFHSDPLSAIYQHLQNTQPATDDKPKRKDSKTRKKTKKKKSNASQQSMEIQ
;
A
#
# COMPACT_ATOMS: atom_id res chain seq x y z
N MET A 1 91.88 4.43 28.00
CA MET A 1 90.85 3.38 28.15
C MET A 1 89.47 3.97 27.86
N GLY A 2 89.06 4.03 26.59
CA GLY A 2 87.74 4.53 26.19
C GLY A 2 86.71 3.40 26.16
N LYS A 3 85.60 3.54 26.89
CA LYS A 3 84.47 2.58 26.85
C LYS A 3 83.56 2.90 25.65
N PRO A 4 83.17 1.93 24.81
CA PRO A 4 82.19 2.19 23.77
C PRO A 4 80.76 2.20 24.33
N ALA A 5 79.99 3.24 23.99
CA ALA A 5 78.57 3.34 24.29
C ALA A 5 77.77 2.33 23.44
N ARG A 6 77.10 1.37 24.09
CA ARG A 6 76.11 0.48 23.45
C ARG A 6 74.77 1.20 23.34
N CYS A 7 74.43 1.71 22.16
CA CYS A 7 73.05 2.05 21.83
C CYS A 7 72.26 0.75 21.62
N LYS A 8 71.43 0.38 22.61
CA LYS A 8 70.46 -0.71 22.48
C LYS A 8 69.29 -0.23 21.61
N ILE A 9 69.29 -0.60 20.34
CA ILE A 9 68.14 -0.43 19.43
C ILE A 9 67.15 -1.54 19.80
N ASN A 10 66.08 -1.21 20.52
CA ASN A 10 64.95 -2.12 20.69
C ASN A 10 64.12 -2.10 19.39
N ILE A 11 64.40 -3.06 18.52
CA ILE A 11 63.62 -3.37 17.33
C ILE A 11 62.44 -4.24 17.77
N SER A 12 61.23 -3.71 17.69
CA SER A 12 60.01 -4.53 17.76
C SER A 12 59.07 -4.11 16.63
N ASP A 13 59.63 -4.13 15.42
CA ASP A 13 59.06 -3.84 14.08
C ASP A 13 60.02 -2.87 13.40
N GLY A 14 60.62 -3.25 12.27
CA GLY A 14 61.65 -2.49 11.53
C GLY A 14 61.19 -1.15 10.93
N LYS A 15 60.24 -0.47 11.57
CA LYS A 15 59.65 0.81 11.17
C LYS A 15 60.39 1.95 11.85
N THR A 16 60.76 2.94 11.06
CA THR A 16 61.39 4.14 11.60
C THR A 16 60.40 4.89 12.50
N GLN A 17 60.91 5.76 13.37
CA GLN A 17 60.06 6.62 14.20
C GLN A 17 59.11 7.49 13.35
N ALA A 18 59.52 7.85 12.13
CA ALA A 18 58.71 8.59 11.17
C ALA A 18 57.52 7.75 10.67
N ASP A 19 57.73 6.48 10.33
CA ASP A 19 56.66 5.57 9.89
C ASP A 19 55.61 5.37 10.99
N ARG A 20 56.06 5.22 12.24
CA ARG A 20 55.17 5.14 13.41
C ARG A 20 54.33 6.41 13.59
N LYS A 21 54.91 7.59 13.35
CA LYS A 21 54.17 8.87 13.40
C LYS A 21 53.17 8.97 12.25
N PHE A 22 53.52 8.49 11.06
CA PHE A 22 52.65 8.46 9.89
C PHE A 22 51.44 7.53 10.09
N GLU A 23 51.66 6.30 10.57
CA GLU A 23 50.58 5.36 10.89
C GLU A 23 49.61 5.92 11.93
N LYS A 24 50.12 6.60 12.96
CA LYS A 24 49.28 7.26 13.96
C LYS A 24 48.40 8.35 13.35
N LYS A 25 48.93 9.13 12.39
CA LYS A 25 48.15 10.13 11.66
C LYS A 25 47.07 9.48 10.80
N LEU A 26 47.37 8.40 10.10
CA LEU A 26 46.37 7.67 9.30
C LEU A 26 45.23 7.14 10.16
N LYS A 27 45.55 6.46 11.27
CA LYS A 27 44.56 5.95 12.23
C LYS A 27 43.69 7.09 12.77
N PHE A 28 44.27 8.25 13.07
CA PHE A 28 43.53 9.43 13.51
C PHE A 28 42.54 9.92 12.44
N TYR A 29 42.98 10.06 11.18
CA TYR A 29 42.09 10.49 10.10
C TYR A 29 40.96 9.51 9.84
N GLU A 30 41.23 8.21 9.92
CA GLU A 30 40.22 7.16 9.78
C GLU A 30 39.16 7.25 10.89
N LEU A 31 39.59 7.43 12.15
CA LEU A 31 38.70 7.62 13.30
C LEU A 31 37.84 8.88 13.15
N VAL A 32 38.43 10.01 12.75
CA VAL A 32 37.70 11.26 12.52
C VAL A 32 36.68 11.11 11.41
N ARG A 33 37.07 10.52 10.27
CA ARG A 33 36.18 10.27 9.13
C ARG A 33 35.01 9.36 9.53
N GLY A 34 35.30 8.28 10.27
CA GLY A 34 34.28 7.36 10.79
C GLY A 34 33.30 8.04 11.75
N ALA A 35 33.78 8.91 12.64
CA ALA A 35 32.93 9.65 13.59
C ALA A 35 32.01 10.67 12.89
N VAL A 36 32.52 11.40 11.90
CA VAL A 36 31.72 12.36 11.11
C VAL A 36 30.63 11.64 10.30
N ALA A 37 30.97 10.53 9.64
CA ALA A 37 30.00 9.74 8.87
C ALA A 37 28.87 9.19 9.76
N LYS A 38 29.21 8.65 10.94
CA LYS A 38 28.21 8.15 11.91
C LYS A 38 27.25 9.24 12.39
N LYS A 39 27.75 10.45 12.69
CA LYS A 39 26.92 11.58 13.14
C LYS A 39 25.97 12.11 12.06
N ALA A 40 26.36 12.07 10.79
CA ALA A 40 25.48 12.47 9.69
C ALA A 40 24.28 11.52 9.55
N ILE A 41 24.54 10.21 9.58
CA ILE A 41 23.52 9.16 9.38
C ILE A 41 22.50 9.11 10.52
N THR A 42 22.91 9.37 11.77
CA THR A 42 22.01 9.31 12.94
C THR A 42 21.05 10.49 12.99
N LYS A 43 21.50 11.70 12.64
CA LYS A 43 20.65 12.92 12.61
C LYS A 43 19.52 12.80 11.60
N GLU A 44 19.81 12.33 10.39
CA GLU A 44 18.81 12.14 9.33
C GLU A 44 17.71 11.15 9.73
N LYS A 45 18.10 10.00 10.30
CA LYS A 45 17.16 8.96 10.75
C LYS A 45 16.27 9.45 11.90
N GLN A 46 16.81 10.21 12.84
CA GLN A 46 16.04 10.76 13.96
C GLN A 46 15.05 11.85 13.52
N GLN A 47 15.45 12.76 12.63
CA GLN A 47 14.57 13.80 12.10
C GLN A 47 13.38 13.20 11.34
N ARG A 48 13.62 12.18 10.49
CA ARG A 48 12.57 11.48 9.75
C ARG A 48 11.56 10.80 10.69
N LYS A 49 12.02 10.17 11.77
CA LYS A 49 11.14 9.54 12.77
C LYS A 49 10.24 10.55 13.49
N ARG A 50 10.80 11.68 13.94
CA ARG A 50 10.04 12.75 14.61
C ARG A 50 8.98 13.39 13.71
N SER A 51 9.31 13.65 12.45
CA SER A 51 8.35 14.21 11.48
C SER A 51 7.17 13.27 11.23
N ARG A 52 7.42 11.96 11.09
CA ARG A 52 6.35 10.95 10.92
C ARG A 52 5.41 10.88 12.12
N GLN A 53 5.94 10.94 13.34
CA GLN A 53 5.14 10.91 14.56
C GLN A 53 4.22 12.13 14.70
N LYS A 54 4.69 13.33 14.36
CA LYS A 54 3.86 14.55 14.37
C LYS A 54 2.68 14.46 13.40
N LYS A 55 2.91 13.88 12.21
CA LYS A 55 1.83 13.69 11.21
C LYS A 55 0.75 12.73 11.73
N LEU A 56 1.13 11.62 12.36
CA LEU A 56 0.15 10.64 12.86
C LEU A 56 -0.82 11.22 13.90
N LYS A 57 -0.40 12.21 14.70
CA LYS A 57 -1.27 12.87 15.70
C LYS A 57 -2.20 13.94 15.11
N ALA A 58 -1.82 14.57 13.99
CA ALA A 58 -2.66 15.56 13.34
C ALA A 58 -3.86 14.95 12.59
N TYR A 59 -3.80 13.66 12.28
CA TYR A 59 -4.87 12.91 11.60
C TYR A 59 -5.62 11.98 12.56
N ASP A 60 -5.69 12.34 13.85
CA ASP A 60 -6.55 11.62 14.78
C ASP A 60 -8.01 12.04 14.53
N LEU A 61 -8.77 11.17 13.87
CA LEU A 61 -10.15 11.41 13.44
C LEU A 61 -11.18 10.80 14.40
N SER A 62 -10.76 10.40 15.61
CA SER A 62 -11.65 9.79 16.60
C SER A 62 -12.82 10.69 17.01
N SER A 63 -12.71 12.02 16.92
CA SER A 63 -13.84 12.92 17.20
C SER A 63 -14.95 12.85 16.14
N LEU A 64 -14.67 12.36 14.92
CA LEU A 64 -15.68 12.25 13.87
C LEU A 64 -16.69 11.13 14.13
N SER A 65 -16.35 10.14 14.96
CA SER A 65 -17.28 9.04 15.27
C SER A 65 -18.49 9.48 16.10
N GLU A 66 -18.39 10.61 16.81
CA GLU A 66 -19.51 11.15 17.60
C GLU A 66 -20.62 11.75 16.71
N TYR A 67 -20.27 12.18 15.50
CA TYR A 67 -21.19 12.88 14.58
C TYR A 67 -21.71 11.99 13.45
N LEU A 68 -21.06 10.87 13.19
CA LEU A 68 -21.48 9.94 12.14
C LEU A 68 -22.50 8.95 12.71
N PRO A 69 -23.54 8.57 11.95
CA PRO A 69 -24.37 7.44 12.31
C PRO A 69 -23.49 6.22 12.57
N GLU A 70 -23.76 5.47 13.65
CA GLU A 70 -23.12 4.18 13.93
C GLU A 70 -23.54 3.15 12.86
N LEU A 71 -22.96 3.29 11.67
CA LEU A 71 -23.03 2.30 10.63
C LEU A 71 -22.34 1.07 11.20
N LYS A 72 -23.10 -0.02 11.35
CA LYS A 72 -22.56 -1.35 11.66
C LYS A 72 -21.37 -1.55 10.74
N SER A 73 -20.17 -1.44 11.30
CA SER A 73 -18.94 -1.52 10.53
C SER A 73 -19.02 -2.82 9.75
N SER A 74 -19.09 -2.74 8.42
CA SER A 74 -18.86 -3.89 7.58
C SER A 74 -17.46 -4.37 7.94
N GLN A 75 -17.38 -5.41 8.77
CA GLN A 75 -16.13 -5.86 9.39
C GLN A 75 -15.14 -6.45 8.38
N ASP A 76 -15.48 -6.46 7.08
CA ASP A 76 -14.77 -7.26 6.09
C ASP A 76 -13.87 -6.47 5.13
N SER A 77 -13.62 -5.19 5.37
CA SER A 77 -12.57 -4.48 4.62
C SER A 77 -11.43 -4.02 5.54
N GLY A 78 -10.63 -4.99 6.00
CA GLY A 78 -9.24 -4.71 6.36
C GLY A 78 -8.57 -3.90 5.22
N PRO A 79 -7.50 -3.13 5.49
CA PRO A 79 -6.93 -2.18 4.54
C PRO A 79 -6.75 -2.87 3.20
N ALA A 80 -7.65 -2.57 2.25
CA ALA A 80 -7.73 -3.30 1.02
C ALA A 80 -6.37 -3.14 0.37
N LYS A 81 -5.61 -4.23 0.28
CA LYS A 81 -4.29 -4.25 -0.34
C LYS A 81 -4.50 -4.09 -1.83
N PHE A 82 -4.90 -2.89 -2.26
CA PHE A 82 -5.03 -2.46 -3.65
C PHE A 82 -3.62 -2.26 -4.22
N LYS A 83 -2.85 -3.36 -4.25
CA LYS A 83 -1.58 -3.39 -4.95
C LYS A 83 -1.89 -3.53 -6.44
N LEU A 84 -2.28 -2.41 -7.05
CA LEU A 84 -2.51 -2.33 -8.48
C LEU A 84 -1.16 -2.39 -9.20
N ASN A 85 -0.98 -3.40 -10.04
CA ASN A 85 0.12 -3.43 -10.99
C ASN A 85 -0.17 -2.49 -12.18
N SER A 86 0.86 -2.20 -13.00
CA SER A 86 0.72 -1.27 -14.12
C SER A 86 -0.36 -1.72 -15.13
N LYS A 87 -0.43 -3.03 -15.41
CA LYS A 87 -1.42 -3.60 -16.33
C LYS A 87 -2.85 -3.48 -15.80
N THR A 88 -3.05 -3.77 -14.51
CA THR A 88 -4.36 -3.62 -13.85
C THR A 88 -4.78 -2.17 -13.77
N ARG A 89 -3.84 -1.23 -13.59
CA ARG A 89 -4.14 0.21 -13.63
C ARG A 89 -4.63 0.63 -15.01
N ASN A 90 -3.95 0.22 -16.08
CA ASN A 90 -4.39 0.54 -17.44
C ASN A 90 -5.77 -0.05 -17.75
N SER A 91 -6.02 -1.30 -17.34
CA SER A 91 -7.35 -1.91 -17.46
C SER A 91 -8.42 -1.13 -16.71
N LEU A 92 -8.13 -0.69 -15.48
CA LEU A 92 -9.06 0.12 -14.69
C LEU A 92 -9.34 1.45 -15.38
N VAL A 93 -8.31 2.17 -15.83
CA VAL A 93 -8.46 3.44 -16.57
C VAL A 93 -9.34 3.26 -17.81
N LEU A 94 -9.13 2.20 -18.60
CA LEU A 94 -9.96 1.93 -19.77
C LEU A 94 -11.42 1.69 -19.38
N LYS A 95 -11.67 0.88 -18.35
CA LYS A 95 -13.04 0.61 -17.86
C LYS A 95 -13.74 1.89 -17.40
N GLU A 96 -13.11 2.64 -16.50
CA GLU A 96 -13.67 3.89 -15.96
C GLU A 96 -13.87 4.93 -17.07
N SER A 97 -12.91 5.06 -18.00
CA SER A 97 -13.03 5.99 -19.12
C SER A 97 -14.20 5.65 -20.04
N ASN A 98 -14.47 4.37 -20.27
CA ASN A 98 -15.59 3.92 -21.08
C ASN A 98 -16.92 4.17 -20.36
N GLN A 99 -17.01 3.88 -19.05
CA GLN A 99 -18.19 4.20 -18.25
C GLN A 99 -18.48 5.71 -18.25
N LEU A 100 -17.46 6.54 -18.06
CA LEU A 100 -17.62 8.00 -18.11
C LEU A 100 -18.11 8.47 -19.48
N LYS A 101 -17.55 7.95 -20.57
CA LYS A 101 -18.02 8.26 -21.93
C LYS A 101 -19.48 7.89 -22.12
N THR A 102 -19.93 6.75 -21.59
CA THR A 102 -21.34 6.36 -21.69
C THR A 102 -22.28 7.32 -20.96
N VAL A 103 -21.89 7.83 -19.79
CA VAL A 103 -22.69 8.84 -19.05
C VAL A 103 -22.72 10.16 -19.79
N ILE A 104 -21.54 10.64 -20.24
CA ILE A 104 -21.42 11.91 -20.94
C ILE A 104 -22.25 11.91 -22.23
N ASN A 105 -22.23 10.82 -23.01
CA ASN A 105 -22.95 10.74 -24.28
C ASN A 105 -24.45 10.42 -24.13
N HIS A 106 -24.95 10.28 -22.90
CA HIS A 106 -26.35 9.90 -22.66
C HIS A 106 -27.27 11.12 -22.86
N PRO A 107 -28.37 11.01 -23.62
CA PRO A 107 -29.24 12.15 -23.92
C PRO A 107 -29.88 12.76 -22.66
N VAL A 108 -30.22 11.94 -21.67
CA VAL A 108 -30.78 12.43 -20.38
C VAL A 108 -29.74 13.27 -19.62
N PHE A 109 -28.45 12.96 -19.76
CA PHE A 109 -27.38 13.73 -19.11
C PHE A 109 -27.18 15.10 -19.76
N HIS A 110 -27.45 15.23 -21.08
CA HIS A 110 -27.43 16.51 -21.77
C HIS A 110 -28.61 17.41 -21.42
N SER A 111 -29.80 16.84 -21.18
CA SER A 111 -30.98 17.62 -20.80
C SER A 111 -30.96 18.03 -19.33
N ASP A 112 -30.67 17.10 -18.43
CA ASP A 112 -30.63 17.35 -16.98
C ASP A 112 -29.55 16.47 -16.32
N PRO A 113 -28.32 17.01 -16.15
CA PRO A 113 -27.22 16.25 -15.58
C PRO A 113 -27.47 15.86 -14.12
N LEU A 114 -28.21 16.68 -13.35
CA LEU A 114 -28.45 16.43 -11.93
C LEU A 114 -29.42 15.26 -11.75
N SER A 115 -30.54 15.27 -12.48
CA SER A 115 -31.50 14.17 -12.45
C SER A 115 -30.91 12.87 -13.01
N ALA A 116 -30.11 12.96 -14.08
CA ALA A 116 -29.42 11.80 -14.64
C ALA A 116 -28.45 11.14 -13.63
N ILE A 117 -27.68 11.94 -12.90
CA ILE A 117 -26.80 11.43 -11.83
C ILE A 117 -27.63 10.79 -10.72
N TYR A 118 -28.71 11.44 -10.27
CA TYR A 118 -29.58 10.88 -9.25
C TYR A 118 -30.14 9.51 -9.65
N GLN A 119 -30.69 9.40 -10.86
CA GLN A 119 -31.22 8.14 -11.37
C GLN A 119 -30.14 7.07 -11.52
N HIS A 120 -28.95 7.45 -12.03
CA HIS A 120 -27.82 6.53 -12.14
C HIS A 120 -27.40 5.99 -10.78
N LEU A 121 -27.28 6.86 -9.77
CA LEU A 121 -26.98 6.44 -8.41
C LEU A 121 -28.04 5.46 -7.90
N GLN A 122 -29.33 5.78 -8.00
CA GLN A 122 -30.40 4.85 -7.58
C GLN A 122 -30.32 3.48 -8.27
N ASN A 123 -30.01 3.44 -9.57
CA ASN A 123 -29.97 2.20 -10.34
C ASN A 123 -28.71 1.36 -10.08
N THR A 124 -27.58 1.99 -9.76
CA THR A 124 -26.28 1.33 -9.56
C THR A 124 -25.98 1.01 -8.10
N GLN A 125 -26.80 1.47 -7.16
CA GLN A 125 -26.66 1.07 -5.76
C GLN A 125 -26.83 -0.45 -5.65
N PRO A 126 -25.88 -1.16 -5.01
CA PRO A 126 -26.06 -2.58 -4.74
C PRO A 126 -27.31 -2.73 -3.88
N ALA A 127 -28.20 -3.65 -4.28
CA ALA A 127 -29.39 -3.94 -3.49
C ALA A 127 -28.97 -4.24 -2.05
N THR A 128 -29.57 -3.53 -1.09
CA THR A 128 -29.36 -3.83 0.33
C THR A 128 -29.72 -5.30 0.54
N ASP A 129 -28.86 -6.02 1.24
CA ASP A 129 -28.94 -7.48 1.44
C ASP A 129 -30.10 -7.88 2.39
N ASP A 130 -31.23 -7.17 2.35
CA ASP A 130 -32.49 -7.57 2.95
C ASP A 130 -33.14 -8.66 2.10
N LYS A 131 -32.42 -9.75 1.87
CA LYS A 131 -33.05 -10.95 1.35
C LYS A 131 -34.05 -11.44 2.39
N PRO A 132 -35.35 -11.53 2.08
CA PRO A 132 -36.28 -12.18 3.00
C PRO A 132 -35.80 -13.62 3.19
N LYS A 133 -35.53 -13.99 4.45
CA LYS A 133 -35.23 -15.37 4.87
C LYS A 133 -36.25 -16.30 4.20
N ARG A 134 -35.82 -17.04 3.18
CA ARG A 134 -36.62 -18.13 2.64
C ARG A 134 -36.81 -19.12 3.80
N LYS A 135 -38.07 -19.34 4.20
CA LYS A 135 -38.40 -20.40 5.14
C LYS A 135 -38.00 -21.73 4.50
N ASP A 136 -37.14 -22.47 5.18
CA ASP A 136 -36.75 -23.83 4.80
C ASP A 136 -37.98 -24.74 4.81
N SER A 137 -38.59 -24.96 3.64
CA SER A 137 -39.50 -26.08 3.46
C SER A 137 -38.69 -27.36 3.29
N LYS A 138 -38.34 -27.99 4.42
CA LYS A 138 -37.91 -29.40 4.46
C LYS A 138 -39.05 -30.28 3.96
N THR A 139 -39.06 -30.63 2.68
CA THR A 139 -39.38 -31.96 2.14
C THR A 139 -39.56 -31.90 0.63
N ARG A 140 -38.71 -32.59 -0.14
CA ARG A 140 -39.18 -33.51 -1.19
C ARG A 140 -38.03 -34.37 -1.73
N LYS A 141 -38.34 -35.66 -1.82
CA LYS A 141 -37.49 -36.80 -2.20
C LYS A 141 -36.79 -36.58 -3.55
N LYS A 142 -35.52 -37.00 -3.62
CA LYS A 142 -34.80 -37.23 -4.88
C LYS A 142 -35.46 -38.38 -5.65
N THR A 143 -36.00 -38.10 -6.82
CA THR A 143 -36.28 -39.12 -7.84
C THR A 143 -35.34 -38.93 -9.02
N LYS A 144 -34.43 -39.89 -9.18
CA LYS A 144 -33.61 -40.11 -10.37
C LYS A 144 -34.51 -40.71 -11.47
N LYS A 145 -34.51 -40.10 -12.66
CA LYS A 145 -34.84 -40.63 -14.04
C LYS A 145 -35.28 -39.40 -14.86
N LYS A 146 -34.99 -39.21 -16.14
CA LYS A 146 -34.33 -39.94 -17.22
C LYS A 146 -33.92 -38.84 -18.23
N LYS A 147 -32.78 -38.98 -18.91
CA LYS A 147 -32.41 -38.13 -20.04
C LYS A 147 -33.19 -38.62 -21.27
N SER A 148 -34.01 -37.77 -21.87
CA SER A 148 -34.62 -38.00 -23.19
C SER A 148 -34.37 -36.79 -24.07
N ASN A 149 -33.87 -37.07 -25.27
CA ASN A 149 -33.49 -36.13 -26.33
C ASN A 149 -34.70 -35.50 -27.03
N ALA A 150 -34.37 -34.52 -27.88
CA ALA A 150 -35.15 -33.90 -28.95
C ALA A 150 -36.16 -32.83 -28.49
N SER A 151 -36.43 -31.73 -29.20
CA SER A 151 -35.92 -31.04 -30.39
C SER A 151 -36.93 -29.89 -30.60
N GLN A 152 -36.56 -28.84 -31.35
CA GLN A 152 -37.46 -27.83 -31.97
C GLN A 152 -38.01 -26.73 -31.03
N GLN A 153 -38.25 -25.48 -31.45
CA GLN A 153 -37.90 -24.67 -32.61
C GLN A 153 -38.20 -23.19 -32.24
N SER A 154 -37.61 -22.27 -33.01
CA SER A 154 -38.02 -20.89 -33.32
C SER A 154 -39.38 -20.39 -32.78
N MET A 155 -39.41 -19.12 -32.30
CA MET A 155 -40.42 -18.14 -32.73
C MET A 155 -39.94 -16.71 -32.44
N GLU A 156 -39.81 -15.99 -33.54
CA GLU A 156 -39.70 -14.56 -33.78
C GLU A 156 -41.02 -13.87 -33.38
N ILE A 157 -40.97 -12.71 -32.71
CA ILE A 157 -42.15 -11.83 -32.53
C ILE A 157 -41.71 -10.38 -32.75
N GLN A 158 -42.60 -9.69 -33.47
CA GLN A 158 -42.57 -8.41 -34.19
C GLN A 158 -42.12 -7.18 -33.40
#